data_AF-A0A967Q585-F1
#
_entry.id   AF-A0A967Q585-F1
#
_cell.length_a   1.000
_cell.length_b   1.000
_cell.length_c   1.000
_cell.angle_alpha   90.00
_cell.angle_beta   90.00
_cell.angle_gamma   90.00
#
_symmetry.space_group_name_H-M   'P 1'
#
loop_
_entity.id
_entity.type
_entity.pdbx_description
1 polymer ?
#
loop_
_entity_poly.entity_id
_entity_poly.type
_entity_poly.pdbx_seq_one_letter_code
_entity_poly.pdbx_strand_id
1 'polypeptide(L)' 'MTTEQRYADDVVTHVIKYCLEDKAFAENAFDNVAAEKKRTLRLPDGEVTLTEAQAGEFVERFSAEVEPAFWESKRRKS' A
#
# COMPACT_ATOMS: atom_id res chain seq x y z
N MET A 1 -7.09 -5.81 -23.01
CA MET A 1 -6.28 -5.36 -21.87
C MET A 1 -5.62 -4.05 -22.28
N THR A 2 -6.14 -2.92 -21.81
CA THR A 2 -5.78 -1.58 -22.28
C THR A 2 -4.54 -1.09 -21.54
N THR A 3 -3.60 -0.50 -22.27
CA THR A 3 -2.25 -0.11 -21.81
C THR A 3 -2.23 0.81 -20.59
N GLU A 4 -3.33 1.53 -20.31
CA GLU A 4 -3.49 2.40 -19.14
C GLU A 4 -3.53 1.65 -17.80
N GLN A 5 -3.99 0.39 -17.78
CA GLN A 5 -3.99 -0.42 -16.54
C GLN A 5 -2.58 -0.83 -16.09
N ARG A 6 -1.61 -0.92 -17.02
CA ARG A 6 -0.25 -1.38 -16.68
C ARG A 6 0.54 -0.37 -15.86
N TYR A 7 0.35 0.92 -16.11
CA TYR A 7 1.07 1.97 -15.38
C TYR A 7 0.46 2.25 -14.00
N ALA A 8 -0.86 2.08 -13.86
CA ALA A 8 -1.54 2.26 -12.58
C ALA A 8 -1.14 1.18 -11.56
N ASP A 9 -1.04 -0.08 -12.01
CA ASP A 9 -0.58 -1.23 -11.23
C ASP A 9 0.88 -1.07 -10.77
N ASP A 10 1.72 -0.41 -11.57
CA ASP A 10 3.15 -0.23 -11.26
C ASP A 10 3.37 0.62 -10.00
N VAL A 11 2.61 1.71 -9.84
CA VAL A 11 2.70 2.60 -8.66
C VAL A 11 2.20 1.90 -7.40
N VAL A 12 1.02 1.24 -7.47
CA VAL A 12 0.46 0.53 -6.31
C VAL A 12 1.38 -0.62 -5.91
N THR A 13 1.85 -1.41 -6.87
CA THR A 13 2.82 -2.49 -6.63
C THR A 13 4.11 -1.96 -6.00
N HIS A 14 4.59 -0.79 -6.43
CA HIS A 14 5.77 -0.16 -5.85
C HIS A 14 5.55 0.25 -4.39
N VAL A 15 4.42 0.89 -4.07
CA VAL A 15 4.06 1.25 -2.69
C VAL A 15 3.90 0.00 -1.82
N ILE A 16 3.24 -1.05 -2.32
CA ILE A 16 3.05 -2.32 -1.59
C ILE A 16 4.40 -2.98 -1.28
N LYS A 17 5.36 -2.98 -2.22
CA LYS A 17 6.72 -3.48 -1.94
C LYS A 17 7.37 -2.73 -0.79
N TYR A 18 7.33 -1.39 -0.79
CA TYR A 18 7.82 -0.59 0.32
C TYR A 18 7.10 -0.89 1.64
N CYS A 19 5.79 -1.15 1.58
CA CYS A 19 5.02 -1.55 2.76
C CYS A 19 5.45 -2.92 3.30
N LEU A 20 5.86 -3.87 2.44
CA LEU A 20 6.37 -5.17 2.88
C LEU A 20 7.80 -5.06 3.48
N GLU A 21 8.59 -4.11 3.00
CA GLU A 21 9.97 -3.86 3.46
C GLU A 21 10.01 -3.03 4.75
N ASP A 22 9.12 -2.05 4.92
CA ASP A 22 9.05 -1.18 6.09
C ASP A 22 7.64 -1.12 6.69
N LYS A 23 7.52 -1.69 7.90
CA LYS A 23 6.27 -1.77 8.63
C LYS A 23 5.72 -0.41 9.06
N ALA A 24 6.60 0.47 9.53
CA ALA A 24 6.16 1.77 10.05
C ALA A 24 5.62 2.63 8.90
N PHE A 25 6.25 2.55 7.74
CA PHE A 25 5.75 3.12 6.51
C PHE A 25 4.41 2.52 6.12
N ALA A 26 4.26 1.19 6.15
CA ALA A 26 3.02 0.50 5.82
C ALA A 26 1.83 0.97 6.67
N GLU A 27 2.01 1.00 7.99
CA GLU A 27 0.97 1.44 8.93
C GLU A 27 0.59 2.91 8.67
N ASN A 28 1.58 3.78 8.46
CA ASN A 28 1.35 5.19 8.15
C ASN A 28 0.69 5.39 6.78
N ALA A 29 1.10 4.65 5.75
CA ALA A 29 0.53 4.73 4.41
C ALA A 29 -0.94 4.27 4.41
N PHE A 30 -1.23 3.17 5.11
CA PHE A 30 -2.59 2.70 5.26
C PHE A 30 -3.46 3.69 6.05
N ASP A 31 -2.97 4.24 7.16
CA ASP A 31 -3.72 5.25 7.94
C ASP A 31 -4.01 6.51 7.10
N ASN A 32 -3.01 7.01 6.35
CA ASN A 32 -3.21 8.15 5.46
C ASN A 32 -4.27 7.89 4.38
N VAL A 33 -4.22 6.72 3.73
CA VAL A 33 -5.14 6.38 2.62
C VAL A 33 -6.53 6.00 3.12
N ALA A 34 -6.62 5.17 4.17
CA ALA A 34 -7.86 4.62 4.68
C ALA A 34 -8.58 5.56 5.67
N ALA A 35 -7.86 6.18 6.60
CA ALA A 35 -8.44 7.03 7.65
C ALA A 35 -8.54 8.49 7.20
N GLU A 36 -7.45 9.08 6.69
CA GLU A 36 -7.42 10.49 6.31
C GLU A 36 -7.89 10.76 4.87
N LYS A 37 -8.12 9.71 4.07
CA LYS A 37 -8.41 9.79 2.63
C LYS A 37 -7.38 10.62 1.86
N LYS A 38 -6.16 10.73 2.42
CA LYS A 38 -5.01 11.37 1.79
C LYS A 38 -4.46 10.38 0.80
N ARG A 39 -4.55 10.77 -0.46
CA ARG A 39 -4.07 9.96 -1.59
C ARG A 39 -2.59 10.19 -1.88
N THR A 40 -1.95 11.07 -1.13
CA THR A 40 -0.55 11.43 -1.31
C THR A 40 0.28 10.73 -0.25
N LEU A 41 1.20 9.89 -0.68
CA LEU A 41 2.12 9.13 0.15
C LEU A 41 3.54 9.65 -0.04
N ARG A 42 4.29 9.80 1.05
CA ARG A 42 5.72 10.16 1.02
C ARG A 42 6.57 8.92 1.06
N LEU A 43 7.04 8.47 -0.09
CA LEU A 43 8.02 7.39 -0.19
C LEU A 43 9.45 7.94 -0.03
N PRO A 44 10.44 7.08 0.26
CA PRO A 44 11.85 7.48 0.31
C PRO A 44 12.37 8.05 -1.01
N ASP A 45 11.86 7.55 -2.14
CA ASP A 45 12.19 8.01 -3.49
C ASP A 45 11.50 9.34 -3.87
N GLY A 46 10.42 9.71 -3.15
CA GLY A 46 9.66 10.91 -3.44
C GLY A 46 8.19 10.82 -3.05
N GLU A 47 7.45 11.89 -3.33
CA GLU A 47 6.04 11.99 -3.02
C GLU A 47 5.21 11.41 -4.18
N VAL A 48 4.38 10.41 -3.90
CA VAL A 48 3.51 9.74 -4.87
C VAL A 48 2.07 10.08 -4.56
N THR A 49 1.33 10.51 -5.58
CA THR A 49 -0.11 10.73 -5.46
C THR A 49 -0.86 9.61 -6.17
N LEU A 50 -1.62 8.84 -5.40
CA LEU A 50 -2.52 7.80 -5.87
C LEU A 50 -3.81 8.43 -6.41
N THR A 51 -4.35 7.84 -7.46
CA THR A 51 -5.73 8.12 -7.88
C THR A 51 -6.74 7.39 -6.99
N GLU A 52 -8.02 7.72 -7.08
CA GLU A 52 -9.06 7.04 -6.29
C GLU A 52 -9.12 5.52 -6.58
N ALA A 53 -8.98 5.13 -7.85
CA ALA A 53 -8.91 3.73 -8.24
C ALA A 53 -7.68 3.02 -7.63
N GLN A 54 -6.52 3.67 -7.67
CA GLN A 54 -5.28 3.14 -7.09
C GLN A 54 -5.32 3.06 -5.56
N ALA A 55 -6.00 4.00 -4.90
CA ALA A 55 -6.18 3.95 -3.46
C ALA A 55 -7.05 2.75 -3.04
N GLY A 56 -8.11 2.46 -3.80
CA GLY A 56 -8.93 1.25 -3.62
C GLY A 56 -8.10 -0.02 -3.81
N GLU A 57 -7.39 -0.11 -4.93
CA GLU A 57 -6.51 -1.25 -5.23
C GLU A 57 -5.40 -1.42 -4.19
N PHE A 58 -4.80 -0.32 -3.73
CA PHE A 58 -3.81 -0.33 -2.66
C PHE A 58 -4.38 -0.92 -1.38
N VAL A 59 -5.55 -0.48 -0.93
CA VAL A 59 -6.18 -1.00 0.30
C VAL A 59 -6.49 -2.49 0.15
N GLU A 60 -7.06 -2.91 -0.99
CA GLU A 60 -7.36 -4.32 -1.25
C GLU A 60 -6.08 -5.19 -1.24
N ARG A 61 -5.03 -4.75 -1.94
CA ARG A 61 -3.75 -5.48 -1.99
C ARG A 61 -2.99 -5.42 -0.67
N PHE A 62 -3.06 -4.31 0.05
CA PHE A 62 -2.46 -4.15 1.37
C PHE A 62 -3.08 -5.17 2.34
N SER A 63 -4.41 -5.27 2.37
CA SER A 63 -5.09 -6.26 3.21
C SER A 63 -4.82 -7.71 2.79
N ALA A 64 -4.56 -7.97 1.51
CA ALA A 64 -4.29 -9.32 1.00
C ALA A 64 -2.81 -9.76 1.14
N GLU A 65 -1.86 -8.84 1.02
CA GLU A 65 -0.42 -9.14 0.96
C GLU A 65 0.33 -8.66 2.21
N VAL A 66 0.02 -7.46 2.69
CA VAL A 66 0.78 -6.75 3.73
C VAL A 66 0.25 -7.06 5.13
N GLU A 67 -1.06 -6.99 5.35
CA GLU A 67 -1.68 -7.39 6.63
C GLU A 67 -1.33 -8.81 7.07
N PRO A 68 -1.43 -9.86 6.23
CA PRO A 68 -1.02 -11.21 6.64
C PRO A 68 0.48 -11.29 6.96
N ALA A 69 1.35 -10.64 6.19
CA ALA A 69 2.78 -10.60 6.49
C ALA A 69 3.07 -9.98 7.87
N PHE A 70 2.31 -8.95 8.27
CA PHE A 70 2.45 -8.33 9.59
C PHE A 70 1.73 -9.07 10.72
N TRP A 71 0.60 -9.72 10.45
CA TRP A 71 -0.24 -10.36 11.47
C TRP A 71 0.09 -11.84 11.70
N GLU A 72 0.74 -12.52 10.75
CA GLU A 72 1.38 -13.83 10.97
C GLU A 72 2.45 -13.74 12.07
N SER A 73 3.13 -12.59 12.17
CA SER A 73 4.11 -12.33 13.23
C SER A 73 3.49 -12.24 14.63
N LYS A 74 2.16 -11.98 14.76
CA LYS A 74 1.45 -12.01 16.05
C LYS A 74 0.84 -13.37 16.39
N ARG A 75 0.53 -14.24 15.41
CA ARG A 75 -0.08 -15.56 15.67
C ARG A 75 0.89 -16.66 16.07
N ARG A 76 2.22 -16.48 15.96
CA ARG A 76 3.24 -17.44 16.47
C ARG A 76 3.64 -17.22 17.95
N LYS A 77 2.72 -16.71 18.77
CA LYS A 77 2.84 -16.73 20.24
C LYS A 77 1.46 -17.01 20.84
N SER A 78 0.98 -18.23 20.65
CA SER A 78 -0.02 -18.83 21.53
C SER A 78 0.29 -20.29 21.75
#